data_AF-A0A2E0MF54-F1
#
_entry.id   AF-A0A2E0MF54-F1
#
_cell.length_a   1.000
_cell.length_b   1.000
_cell.length_c   1.000
_cell.angle_alpha   90.00
_cell.angle_beta   90.00
_cell.angle_gamma   90.00
#
_symmetry.space_group_name_H-M   'P 1'
#
loop_
_entity.id
_entity.type
_entity.pdbx_description
1 polymer ?
#
loop_
_entity_poly.entity_id
_entity_poly.type
_entity_poly.pdbx_seq_one_letter_code
_entity_poly.pdbx_strand_id
1 'polypeptide(L)'
;RKIKIKDPYIAVFDGETRVKYVGQKAYDIQKTWFNKVAQPYYVTMDQNKELLEMPIDYEIAENKSNFMKFLKLSLKEYKKRNP
;
A
#
# COMPACT_ATOMS: atom_id res chain seq x y z
N ARG A 1 13.78 19.73 -13.32
CA ARG A 1 14.82 20.54 -12.64
C ARG A 1 14.81 20.21 -11.15
N LYS A 2 15.94 19.85 -10.52
CA LYS A 2 15.97 19.51 -9.09
C LYS A 2 15.98 20.79 -8.25
N ILE A 3 14.97 20.99 -7.39
CA ILE A 3 14.85 22.16 -6.51
C ILE A 3 15.56 21.84 -5.19
N LYS A 4 16.58 22.63 -4.83
CA LYS A 4 17.33 22.45 -3.57
C LYS A 4 16.51 22.95 -2.38
N ILE A 5 16.59 22.24 -1.26
CA ILE A 5 16.05 22.72 0.02
C ILE A 5 17.06 23.62 0.72
N LYS A 6 16.57 24.54 1.56
CA LYS A 6 17.39 25.51 2.29
C LYS A 6 18.39 24.81 3.22
N ASP A 7 17.92 23.81 3.96
CA ASP A 7 18.71 23.11 4.99
C ASP A 7 18.70 21.59 4.71
N PRO A 8 19.77 21.04 4.10
CA PRO A 8 19.92 19.61 3.88
C PRO A 8 20.06 18.83 5.19
N TYR A 9 19.44 17.66 5.26
CA TYR A 9 19.43 16.82 6.47
C TYR A 9 19.60 15.33 6.12
N ILE A 10 19.78 14.48 7.12
CA ILE A 10 19.84 13.03 6.96
C ILE A 10 18.42 12.47 7.05
N ALA A 11 18.03 11.69 6.05
CA ALA A 11 16.71 11.11 5.93
C ALA A 11 16.36 10.30 7.18
N VAL A 12 15.15 10.49 7.66
CA VAL A 12 14.66 9.81 8.86
C VAL A 12 14.30 8.37 8.53
N PHE A 13 13.98 8.05 7.27
CA PHE A 13 13.59 6.68 6.88
C PHE A 13 14.73 5.66 6.95
N ASP A 14 15.98 6.05 6.68
CA ASP A 14 17.15 5.15 6.68
C ASP A 14 18.29 5.62 7.58
N GLY A 15 18.28 6.87 8.07
CA GLY A 15 19.35 7.41 8.89
C GLY A 15 20.68 7.63 8.14
N GLU A 16 20.70 7.48 6.82
CA GLU A 16 21.92 7.50 6.00
C GLU A 16 21.82 8.46 4.80
N THR A 17 20.65 8.50 4.13
CA THR A 17 20.48 9.25 2.89
C THR A 17 20.47 10.76 3.13
N ARG A 18 21.37 11.49 2.47
CA ARG A 18 21.38 12.96 2.56
C ARG A 18 20.32 13.61 1.65
N VAL A 19 19.30 14.21 2.26
CA VAL A 19 18.21 14.92 1.59
C VAL A 19 18.66 16.32 1.18
N LYS A 20 18.73 16.59 -0.13
CA LYS A 20 19.18 17.87 -0.71
C LYS A 20 18.13 18.57 -1.56
N TYR A 21 17.10 17.83 -1.98
CA TYR A 21 16.10 18.32 -2.92
C TYR A 21 14.68 18.12 -2.39
N VAL A 22 13.74 18.96 -2.85
CA VAL A 22 12.32 18.90 -2.45
C VAL A 22 11.72 17.52 -2.70
N GLY A 23 12.03 16.89 -3.83
CA GLY A 23 11.57 15.53 -4.13
C GLY A 23 12.13 14.45 -3.19
N GLN A 24 13.37 14.61 -2.72
CA GLN A 24 13.95 13.70 -1.73
C GLN A 24 13.31 13.90 -0.36
N LYS A 25 12.99 15.15 0.02
CA LYS A 25 12.26 15.45 1.26
C LYS A 25 10.86 14.84 1.24
N ALA A 26 10.15 14.96 0.12
CA ALA A 26 8.82 14.34 -0.02
C ALA A 26 8.90 12.81 0.06
N TYR A 27 9.90 12.20 -0.57
CA TYR A 27 10.13 10.76 -0.52
C TYR A 27 10.48 10.24 0.88
N ASP A 28 11.35 10.95 1.59
CA ASP A 28 11.72 10.65 2.98
C ASP A 28 10.47 10.73 3.89
N ILE A 29 9.68 11.80 3.78
CA ILE A 29 8.42 11.91 4.53
C ILE A 29 7.46 10.75 4.21
N GLN A 30 7.32 10.40 2.93
CA GLN A 30 6.47 9.28 2.52
C GLN A 30 6.90 7.96 3.15
N LYS A 31 8.20 7.65 3.12
CA LYS A 31 8.73 6.41 3.69
C LYS A 31 8.68 6.39 5.23
N THR A 32 9.11 7.47 5.88
CA THR A 32 9.18 7.55 7.33
C THR A 32 7.80 7.49 7.99
N TRP A 33 6.84 8.26 7.46
CA TRP A 33 5.58 8.49 8.17
C TRP A 33 4.46 7.57 7.71
N PHE A 34 4.48 7.14 6.46
CA PHE A 34 3.38 6.38 5.91
C PHE A 34 3.68 4.88 5.83
N ASN A 35 4.94 4.44 6.01
CA ASN A 35 5.45 3.05 6.05
C ASN A 35 4.69 2.03 5.14
N LYS A 36 4.09 2.53 4.07
CA LYS A 36 3.24 1.81 3.14
C LYS A 36 3.27 2.59 1.85
N VAL A 37 4.11 2.12 0.95
CA VAL A 37 4.04 2.47 -0.47
C VAL A 37 3.10 1.49 -1.21
N ALA A 38 2.58 0.44 -0.54
CA ALA A 38 1.83 -0.63 -1.17
C ALA A 38 0.39 -0.23 -1.55
N GLN A 39 0.26 0.75 -2.44
CA GLN A 39 -0.70 0.62 -3.53
C GLN A 39 -0.12 -0.41 -4.51
N PRO A 40 -0.93 -1.32 -5.06
CA PRO A 40 -2.38 -1.45 -4.93
C PRO A 40 -2.87 -2.09 -3.62
N TYR A 41 -4.08 -1.68 -3.19
CA TYR A 41 -4.84 -2.29 -2.09
C TYR A 41 -6.11 -2.93 -2.65
N TYR A 42 -6.29 -4.23 -2.41
CA TYR A 42 -7.34 -5.04 -3.03
C TYR A 42 -8.50 -5.24 -2.05
N VAL A 43 -9.70 -4.85 -2.48
CA VAL A 43 -10.93 -4.91 -1.68
C VAL A 43 -12.03 -5.62 -2.49
N THR A 44 -12.76 -6.52 -1.85
CA THR A 44 -13.93 -7.21 -2.42
C THR A 44 -15.17 -6.89 -1.61
N MET A 45 -16.25 -6.54 -2.29
CA MET A 45 -17.53 -6.15 -1.67
C MET A 45 -18.69 -6.80 -2.40
N ASP A 46 -19.82 -6.96 -1.71
CA ASP A 46 -21.11 -7.30 -2.32
C ASP A 46 -21.89 -6.06 -2.78
N GLN A 47 -23.11 -6.27 -3.28
CA GLN A 47 -23.98 -5.20 -3.79
C GLN A 47 -24.41 -4.19 -2.72
N ASN A 48 -24.32 -4.57 -1.44
CA ASN A 48 -24.65 -3.72 -0.30
C ASN A 48 -23.43 -2.98 0.24
N LYS A 49 -22.27 -3.07 -0.44
CA LYS A 49 -20.99 -2.50 -0.03
C LYS A 49 -20.43 -3.11 1.25
N GLU A 50 -20.87 -4.32 1.60
CA GLU A 50 -20.30 -5.07 2.72
C GLU A 50 -19.05 -5.83 2.26
N LEU A 51 -18.05 -5.89 3.14
CA LEU A 51 -16.81 -6.61 2.86
C LEU A 51 -17.05 -8.12 2.77
N LEU A 52 -16.45 -8.74 1.75
CA LEU A 52 -16.48 -10.18 1.52
C LEU A 52 -15.27 -10.91 2.12
N GLU A 53 -14.13 -10.22 2.24
CA GLU A 53 -12.90 -10.74 2.84
C GLU A 53 -12.05 -9.54 3.34
N MET A 54 -11.12 -9.79 4.26
CA MET A 54 -10.16 -8.79 4.70
C MET A 54 -9.33 -8.28 3.51
N PRO A 55 -9.29 -6.96 3.29
CA PRO A 55 -8.49 -6.39 2.22
C PRO A 55 -7.00 -6.70 2.36
N ILE A 56 -6.33 -6.89 1.23
CA ILE A 56 -4.91 -7.24 1.16
C ILE A 56 -4.12 -6.18 0.40
N ASP A 57 -2.87 -5.98 0.78
CA ASP A 57 -1.92 -5.12 0.05
C ASP A 57 -1.14 -5.90 -1.02
N TYR A 58 -0.34 -5.16 -1.78
CA TYR A 58 0.50 -5.73 -2.83
C TYR A 58 1.44 -6.84 -2.34
N GLU A 59 1.99 -6.75 -1.13
CA GLU A 59 2.95 -7.74 -0.62
C GLU A 59 2.31 -9.14 -0.54
N ILE A 60 1.04 -9.19 -0.11
CA ILE A 60 0.27 -10.44 -0.09
C ILE A 60 -0.16 -10.83 -1.51
N ALA A 61 -0.60 -9.86 -2.32
CA ALA A 61 -1.15 -10.09 -3.66
C ALA A 61 -0.10 -10.45 -4.73
N GLU A 62 1.18 -10.09 -4.54
CA GLU A 62 2.28 -10.40 -5.44
C GLU A 62 2.44 -11.92 -5.62
N ASN A 63 2.14 -12.70 -4.57
CA ASN A 63 2.06 -14.13 -4.67
C ASN A 63 0.71 -14.57 -5.27
N LYS A 64 0.75 -15.19 -6.46
CA LYS A 64 -0.43 -15.69 -7.18
C LYS A 64 -1.32 -16.62 -6.35
N SER A 65 -0.73 -17.47 -5.50
CA SER A 65 -1.50 -18.41 -4.66
C SER A 65 -2.27 -17.66 -3.57
N ASN A 66 -1.63 -16.69 -2.92
CA ASN A 66 -2.25 -15.84 -1.92
C ASN A 66 -3.38 -14.99 -2.51
N PHE A 67 -3.14 -14.39 -3.68
CA PHE A 67 -4.17 -13.60 -4.38
C PHE A 67 -5.36 -14.47 -4.81
N MET A 68 -5.09 -15.65 -5.36
CA MET A 68 -6.13 -16.63 -5.72
C MET A 68 -6.94 -17.07 -4.49
N LYS A 69 -6.29 -17.27 -3.34
CA LYS A 69 -6.95 -17.61 -2.08
C LYS A 69 -7.90 -16.49 -1.64
N PHE A 70 -7.46 -15.23 -1.67
CA PHE A 70 -8.29 -14.06 -1.39
C PHE A 70 -9.54 -14.00 -2.27
N LEU A 71 -9.39 -14.19 -3.59
CA LEU A 71 -10.53 -14.20 -4.52
C LEU A 71 -11.48 -15.36 -4.27
N LYS A 72 -10.97 -16.57 -4.00
CA LYS A 72 -11.80 -17.75 -3.70
C LYS A 72 -12.61 -17.57 -2.41
N LEU A 73 -12.01 -17.00 -1.37
CA LEU A 73 -12.70 -16.71 -0.11
C LEU A 73 -13.79 -15.66 -0.31
N SER A 74 -13.46 -14.57 -1.02
CA SER A 74 -14.41 -13.52 -1.37
C SER A 74 -15.61 -14.07 -2.17
N LEU A 75 -15.35 -14.92 -3.16
CA LEU A 75 -16.40 -15.55 -3.97
C LEU A 75 -17.26 -16.52 -3.16
N LYS A 76 -16.65 -17.27 -2.24
CA LYS A 76 -17.37 -18.18 -1.35
C LYS A 76 -18.32 -17.41 -0.43
N GLU A 77 -17.87 -16.30 0.15
CA GLU A 77 -18.70 -15.46 1.01
C GLU A 77 -19.82 -14.79 0.20
N TYR A 78 -19.54 -14.32 -1.01
CA TYR A 78 -20.56 -13.74 -1.89
C TYR A 78 -21.69 -14.72 -2.19
N LYS A 79 -21.35 -15.97 -2.56
CA LYS A 79 -22.33 -17.04 -2.82
C LYS A 79 -23.12 -17.44 -1.57
N LYS A 80 -22.51 -17.39 -0.39
CA LYS A 80 -23.20 -17.67 0.87
C LYS A 80 -24.27 -16.61 1.16
N ARG A 81 -23.99 -15.35 0.84
CA ARG A 81 -24.92 -14.22 1.03
C ARG A 81 -25.95 -14.10 -0.09
N ASN A 82 -25.63 -14.59 -1.29
CA ASN A 82 -26.46 -14.56 -2.49
C ASN A 82 -26.59 -15.99 -3.07
N PRO A 83 -27.37 -16.87 -2.42
CA PRO A 83 -27.56 -18.25 -2.86
C PRO A 83 -28.33 -18.37 -4.19
#